data_AF-A0A941R4B4-F1
#
_entry.id   AF-A0A941R4B4-F1
#
_cell.length_a   1.000
_cell.length_b   1.000
_cell.length_c   1.000
_cell.angle_alpha   90.00
_cell.angle_beta   90.00
_cell.angle_gamma   90.00
#
_symmetry.space_group_name_H-M   'P 1'
#
loop_
_entity.id
_entity.type
_entity.pdbx_description
1 polymer ?
#
loop_
_entity_poly.entity_id
_entity_poly.type
_entity_poly.pdbx_seq_one_letter_code
_entity_poly.pdbx_strand_id
1 'polypeptide(L)'
;MSIDSEQTQDDFQEELIELFGQEAQEWLVQIHSALTELEGQPDLERYAQLVDVIVRGITSLGGSAATINLPDVERTTFALLPFIDTIKDRTTVTAQDFSTVREQFRLMVASVKGATGIVLEIEPVREAAPDPEPAIDFLTLLNALRALQDQQATEAGVSRSLIPLVLQRFEQEARQGSGQIQSAAFQHILRELHSADAQCLEVLRQELPAIAQHVNRLRVEGFGDSGTEPLFAPSLQSLEHLHGVAKQTNATVLVTFLSGLQNFLSLLVQRRVSVGESRLQAVERRILAMASMVDEWVANGQKELDVMSRLVPAA
;
A
#
# COMPACT_ATOMS: atom_id res chain seq x y z
N MET A 1 19.48 62.39 5.23
CA MET A 1 20.39 61.58 6.07
C MET A 1 19.83 60.21 6.44
N SER A 2 18.56 59.87 6.13
CA SER A 2 17.98 58.56 6.47
C SER A 2 18.21 57.45 5.41
N ILE A 3 18.56 57.80 4.18
CA ILE A 3 18.73 56.83 3.09
C ILE A 3 20.09 56.10 3.20
N ASP A 4 21.16 56.81 3.59
CA ASP A 4 22.49 56.21 3.82
C ASP A 4 22.49 55.17 4.96
N SER A 5 21.64 55.35 5.98
CA SER A 5 21.58 54.45 7.15
C SER A 5 20.81 53.16 6.91
N GLU A 6 19.78 53.19 6.05
CA GLU A 6 19.04 51.99 5.65
C GLU A 6 19.85 51.16 4.66
N GLN A 7 20.52 51.83 3.72
CA GLN A 7 21.35 51.17 2.71
C GLN A 7 22.59 50.48 3.32
N THR A 8 23.23 51.10 4.32
CA THR A 8 24.34 50.47 5.07
C THR A 8 23.89 49.33 5.98
N GLN A 9 22.63 49.32 6.42
CA GLN A 9 22.08 48.23 7.23
C GLN A 9 21.72 47.02 6.36
N ASP A 10 21.18 47.25 5.17
CA ASP A 10 20.89 46.20 4.19
C ASP A 10 22.20 45.55 3.68
N ASP A 11 23.22 46.34 3.36
CA ASP A 11 24.55 45.83 2.94
C ASP A 11 25.20 44.97 4.04
N PHE A 12 25.08 45.38 5.31
CA PHE A 12 25.59 44.60 6.45
C PHE A 12 24.80 43.30 6.67
N GLN A 13 23.49 43.32 6.45
CA GLN A 13 22.67 42.10 6.54
C GLN A 13 22.99 41.12 5.41
N GLU A 14 23.24 41.61 4.20
CA GLU A 14 23.65 40.77 3.06
C GLU A 14 24.99 40.08 3.35
N GLU A 15 25.99 40.81 3.88
CA GLU A 15 27.29 40.24 4.29
C GLU A 15 27.15 39.18 5.39
N LEU A 16 26.27 39.39 6.38
CA LEU A 16 25.99 38.41 7.43
C LEU A 16 25.33 37.14 6.88
N ILE A 17 24.41 37.28 5.91
CA ILE A 17 23.74 36.15 5.26
C ILE A 17 24.74 35.35 4.41
N GLU A 18 25.66 36.01 3.71
CA GLU A 18 26.74 35.34 2.96
C GLU A 18 27.68 34.55 3.89
N LEU A 19 28.13 35.16 4.99
CA LEU A 19 29.01 34.49 5.96
C LEU A 19 28.30 33.30 6.63
N PHE A 20 27.05 33.48 7.02
CA PHE A 20 26.21 32.39 7.53
C PHE A 20 26.04 31.29 6.48
N GLY A 21 25.85 31.64 5.20
CA GLY A 21 25.74 30.67 4.11
C GLY A 21 26.96 29.76 4.01
N GLN A 22 28.17 30.32 4.14
CA GLN A 22 29.43 29.57 4.14
C GLN A 22 29.54 28.64 5.36
N GLU A 23 29.25 29.15 6.56
CA GLU A 23 29.27 28.34 7.78
C GLU A 23 28.21 27.23 7.74
N ALA A 24 27.01 27.56 7.26
CA ALA A 24 25.92 26.62 7.10
C ALA A 24 26.27 25.49 6.13
N GLN A 25 27.02 25.80 5.06
CA GLN A 25 27.51 24.77 4.15
C GLN A 25 28.40 23.74 4.85
N GLU A 26 29.33 24.18 5.69
CA GLU A 26 30.19 23.27 6.44
C GLU A 26 29.38 22.37 7.40
N TRP A 27 28.44 22.97 8.13
CA TRP A 27 27.57 22.23 9.04
C TRP A 27 26.70 21.21 8.30
N LEU A 28 26.09 21.61 7.19
CA LEU A 28 25.23 20.72 6.41
C LEU A 28 26.02 19.55 5.80
N VAL A 29 27.24 19.78 5.31
CA VAL A 29 28.11 18.70 4.82
C VAL A 29 28.52 17.75 5.94
N GLN A 30 28.85 18.27 7.13
CA GLN A 30 29.20 17.44 8.29
C GLN A 30 28.02 16.58 8.76
N ILE A 31 26.83 17.18 8.90
CA ILE A 31 25.61 16.47 9.30
C ILE A 31 25.26 15.39 8.27
N HIS A 32 25.32 15.73 6.98
CA HIS A 32 25.03 14.80 5.90
C HIS A 32 25.99 13.59 5.90
N SER A 33 27.28 13.84 6.05
CA SER A 33 28.31 12.80 6.11
C SER A 33 28.09 11.89 7.32
N ALA A 34 27.77 12.48 8.48
CA ALA A 34 27.51 11.72 9.70
C ALA A 34 26.23 10.87 9.62
N LEU A 35 25.16 11.40 9.03
CA LEU A 35 23.92 10.65 8.77
C LEU A 35 24.17 9.46 7.83
N THR A 36 24.92 9.69 6.76
CA THR A 36 25.28 8.64 5.78
C THR A 36 26.09 7.52 6.45
N GLU A 37 27.03 7.89 7.32
CA GLU A 37 27.83 6.91 8.06
C GLU A 37 27.00 6.14 9.09
N LEU A 38 26.07 6.80 9.81
CA LEU A 38 25.16 6.14 10.76
C LEU A 38 24.29 5.07 10.11
N GLU A 39 23.81 5.32 8.88
CA GLU A 39 23.03 4.35 8.11
C GLU A 39 23.83 3.07 7.80
N GLY A 40 25.15 3.19 7.69
CA GLY A 40 26.08 2.06 7.55
C GLY A 40 26.23 1.20 8.81
N GLN A 41 25.55 1.55 9.91
CA GLN A 41 25.56 0.82 11.19
C GLN A 41 26.97 0.55 11.74
N PRO A 42 27.78 1.61 11.96
CA PRO A 42 29.14 1.49 12.49
C PRO A 42 29.15 0.93 13.92
N ASP A 43 30.33 0.70 14.47
CA ASP A 43 30.46 0.25 15.86
C ASP A 43 29.83 1.24 16.86
N LEU A 44 29.56 0.78 18.09
CA LEU A 44 28.82 1.54 19.09
C LEU A 44 29.50 2.86 19.49
N GLU A 45 30.83 2.88 19.54
CA GLU A 45 31.59 4.07 19.92
C GLU A 45 31.50 5.12 18.80
N ARG A 46 31.70 4.68 17.55
CA ARG A 46 31.58 5.54 16.38
C ARG A 46 30.14 6.02 16.19
N TYR A 47 29.15 5.18 16.44
CA TYR A 47 27.73 5.53 16.37
C TYR A 47 27.40 6.70 17.30
N ALA A 48 27.81 6.62 18.57
CA ALA A 48 27.60 7.69 19.54
C ALA A 48 28.29 9.01 19.12
N GLN A 49 29.53 8.94 18.62
CA GLN A 49 30.25 10.11 18.11
C GLN A 49 29.53 10.79 16.95
N LEU A 50 28.97 10.01 16.02
CA LEU A 50 28.26 10.55 14.87
C LEU A 50 26.95 11.22 15.26
N VAL A 51 26.20 10.64 16.22
CA VAL A 51 25.01 11.29 16.79
C VAL A 51 25.37 12.63 17.43
N ASP A 52 26.46 12.69 18.20
CA ASP A 52 26.94 13.93 18.82
C ASP A 52 27.33 14.99 17.77
N VAL A 53 28.00 14.58 16.68
CA VAL A 53 28.34 15.48 15.56
C VAL A 53 27.08 16.08 14.93
N ILE A 54 26.04 15.26 14.71
CA ILE A 54 24.77 15.70 14.12
C ILE A 54 24.06 16.67 15.05
N VAL A 55 23.89 16.31 16.32
CA VAL A 55 23.21 17.17 17.32
C VAL A 55 23.94 18.51 17.44
N ARG A 56 25.28 18.48 17.53
CA ARG A 56 26.09 19.71 17.56
C ARG A 56 25.86 20.55 16.32
N GLY A 57 25.94 19.96 15.12
CA GLY A 57 25.72 20.67 13.87
C GLY A 57 24.33 21.33 13.80
N ILE A 58 23.28 20.63 14.21
CA ILE A 58 21.91 21.16 14.28
C ILE A 58 21.84 22.34 15.26
N THR A 59 22.38 22.18 16.47
CA THR A 59 22.31 23.25 17.49
C THR A 59 23.12 24.50 17.12
N SER A 60 24.30 24.32 16.52
CA SER A 60 25.13 25.41 16.03
C SER A 60 24.46 26.14 14.88
N LEU A 61 23.98 25.42 13.87
CA LEU A 61 23.30 26.01 12.71
C LEU A 61 22.03 26.77 13.11
N GLY A 62 21.19 26.17 13.97
CA GLY A 62 19.97 26.80 14.45
C GLY A 62 20.24 28.05 15.29
N GLY A 63 21.27 28.02 16.14
CA GLY A 63 21.70 29.17 16.93
C GLY A 63 22.27 30.31 16.09
N SER A 64 23.09 29.99 15.08
CA SER A 64 23.60 30.99 14.13
C SER A 64 22.46 31.63 13.34
N ALA A 65 21.49 30.84 12.86
CA ALA A 65 20.31 31.34 12.16
C ALA A 65 19.46 32.29 13.02
N ALA A 66 19.28 31.98 14.31
CA ALA A 66 18.59 32.85 15.26
C ALA A 66 19.29 34.21 15.44
N THR A 67 20.63 34.20 15.45
CA THR A 67 21.46 35.41 15.66
C THR A 67 21.34 36.40 14.49
N ILE A 68 21.17 35.89 13.26
CA ILE A 68 21.00 36.70 12.05
C ILE A 68 19.52 36.86 11.62
N ASN A 69 18.58 36.51 12.51
CA ASN A 69 17.14 36.67 12.31
C ASN A 69 16.58 35.93 11.08
N LEU A 70 16.96 34.65 10.92
CA LEU A 70 16.39 33.72 9.94
C LEU A 70 15.43 32.71 10.61
N PRO A 71 14.20 33.12 10.98
CA PRO A 71 13.30 32.32 11.82
C PRO A 71 12.84 31.01 11.14
N ASP A 72 12.73 30.99 9.81
CA ASP A 72 12.35 29.77 9.08
C ASP A 72 13.47 28.72 9.07
N VAL A 73 14.72 29.18 8.98
CA VAL A 73 15.90 28.31 9.06
C VAL A 73 16.07 27.78 10.47
N GLU A 74 15.97 28.65 11.48
CA GLU A 74 16.02 28.28 12.89
C GLU A 74 14.97 27.20 13.21
N ARG A 75 13.71 27.45 12.86
CA ARG A 75 12.59 26.54 13.11
C ARG A 75 12.80 25.18 12.44
N THR A 76 13.13 25.17 11.15
CA THR A 76 13.33 23.91 10.41
C THR A 76 14.53 23.14 10.94
N THR A 77 15.59 23.84 11.36
CA THR A 77 16.79 23.22 11.94
C THR A 77 16.49 22.54 13.27
N PHE A 78 15.86 23.25 14.23
CA PHE A 78 15.54 22.66 15.53
C PHE A 78 14.44 21.58 15.46
N ALA A 79 13.56 21.64 14.46
CA ALA A 79 12.55 20.62 14.22
C ALA A 79 13.15 19.23 13.91
N LEU A 80 14.43 19.16 13.52
CA LEU A 80 15.12 17.89 13.25
C LEU A 80 15.49 17.11 14.53
N LEU A 81 15.67 17.78 15.68
CA LEU A 81 16.15 17.16 16.92
C LEU A 81 15.31 15.96 17.40
N PRO A 82 13.96 16.02 17.45
CA PRO A 82 13.15 14.87 17.88
C PRO A 82 13.31 13.65 16.97
N PHE A 83 13.64 13.84 15.69
CA PHE A 83 13.89 12.73 14.76
C PHE A 83 15.31 12.16 14.95
N ILE A 84 16.28 12.97 15.38
CA ILE A 84 17.59 12.46 15.78
C ILE A 84 17.48 11.60 17.05
N ASP A 85 16.59 11.96 17.97
CA ASP A 85 16.34 11.16 19.17
C ASP A 85 15.81 9.75 18.85
N THR A 86 15.05 9.56 17.76
CA THR A 86 14.56 8.23 17.37
C THR A 86 15.65 7.31 16.83
N ILE A 87 16.70 7.88 16.23
CA ILE A 87 17.86 7.12 15.72
C ILE A 87 19.01 7.02 16.72
N LYS A 88 18.88 7.60 17.92
CA LYS A 88 19.94 7.62 18.93
C LYS A 88 20.24 6.23 19.50
N ASP A 89 19.21 5.41 19.69
CA ASP A 89 19.37 4.02 20.14
C ASP A 89 19.50 3.08 18.94
N ARG A 90 20.74 2.65 18.70
CA ARG A 90 21.09 1.70 17.63
C ARG A 90 20.31 0.38 17.72
N THR A 91 19.87 -0.04 18.90
CA THR A 91 19.21 -1.34 19.08
C THR A 91 17.74 -1.34 18.64
N THR A 92 17.13 -0.16 18.54
CA THR A 92 15.70 0.00 18.19
C THR A 92 15.49 0.69 16.85
N VAL A 93 16.54 1.30 16.28
CA VAL A 93 16.44 2.06 15.03
C VAL A 93 16.06 1.20 13.84
N THR A 94 15.16 1.70 13.00
CA THR A 94 14.70 1.05 11.76
C THR A 94 15.12 1.83 10.51
N ALA A 95 15.05 1.19 9.35
CA ALA A 95 15.29 1.86 8.06
C ALA A 95 14.27 3.00 7.80
N GLN A 96 13.06 2.89 8.35
CA GLN A 96 12.03 3.92 8.25
C GLN A 96 12.39 5.17 9.08
N ASP A 97 13.06 4.99 10.22
CA ASP A 97 13.53 6.12 11.05
C ASP A 97 14.60 6.92 10.30
N PHE A 98 15.57 6.26 9.67
CA PHE A 98 16.58 6.91 8.82
C PHE A 98 15.95 7.62 7.62
N SER A 99 14.98 7.00 6.95
CA SER A 99 14.23 7.64 5.85
C SER A 99 13.54 8.94 6.31
N THR A 100 12.92 8.89 7.49
CA THR A 100 12.27 10.07 8.09
C THR A 100 13.27 11.18 8.39
N VAL A 101 14.40 10.85 9.03
CA VAL A 101 15.47 11.82 9.35
C VAL A 101 16.03 12.47 8.08
N ARG A 102 16.25 11.67 7.03
CA ARG A 102 16.76 12.15 5.73
C ARG A 102 15.81 13.16 5.10
N GLU A 103 14.51 12.90 5.16
CA GLU A 103 13.51 13.82 4.61
C GLU A 103 13.47 15.14 5.37
N GLN A 104 13.49 15.08 6.71
CA GLN A 104 13.55 16.30 7.53
C GLN A 104 14.86 17.08 7.31
N PHE A 105 15.99 16.38 7.13
CA PHE A 105 17.26 17.00 6.79
C PHE A 105 17.20 17.71 5.41
N ARG A 106 16.51 17.15 4.41
CA ARG A 106 16.30 17.80 3.11
C ARG A 106 15.50 19.10 3.23
N LEU A 107 14.46 19.11 4.06
CA LEU A 107 13.68 20.33 4.33
C LEU A 107 14.55 21.43 4.95
N MET A 108 15.42 21.07 5.89
CA MET A 108 16.40 21.99 6.48
C MET A 108 17.37 22.54 5.42
N VAL A 109 17.95 21.67 4.57
CA VAL A 109 18.83 22.09 3.48
C VAL A 109 18.11 23.06 2.52
N ALA A 110 16.86 22.77 2.15
CA ALA A 110 16.07 23.63 1.29
C ALA A 110 15.79 25.00 1.93
N SER A 111 15.52 25.03 3.24
CA SER A 111 15.32 26.26 4.01
C SER A 111 16.58 27.14 4.03
N VAL A 112 17.75 26.54 4.30
CA VAL A 112 19.04 27.25 4.27
C VAL A 112 19.34 27.78 2.86
N LYS A 113 19.15 26.97 1.82
CA LYS A 113 19.34 27.39 0.42
C LYS A 113 18.44 28.58 0.06
N GLY A 114 17.17 28.53 0.46
CA GLY A 114 16.23 29.61 0.21
C GLY A 114 16.60 30.92 0.91
N ALA A 115 17.19 30.84 2.11
CA ALA A 115 17.55 32.02 2.89
C ALA A 115 18.91 32.64 2.49
N THR A 116 19.84 31.84 1.96
CA THR A 116 21.24 32.26 1.74
C THR A 116 21.67 32.27 0.28
N GLY A 117 20.88 31.68 -0.63
CA GLY A 117 21.25 31.57 -2.04
C GLY A 117 22.41 30.62 -2.33
N ILE A 118 22.95 29.92 -1.33
CA ILE A 118 24.09 29.02 -1.52
C ILE A 118 23.72 27.80 -2.38
N VAL A 119 24.59 27.47 -3.34
CA VAL A 119 24.51 26.24 -4.12
C VAL A 119 25.26 25.15 -3.39
N LEU A 120 24.58 24.42 -2.51
CA LEU A 120 25.17 23.22 -1.91
C LEU A 120 25.17 22.09 -2.95
N GLU A 121 26.37 21.72 -3.40
CA GLU A 121 26.69 20.41 -3.96
C GLU A 121 26.79 19.38 -2.83
N ILE A 122 25.77 19.33 -1.97
CA ILE A 122 25.45 18.05 -1.35
C ILE A 122 24.90 17.28 -2.53
N GLU A 123 25.78 16.52 -3.20
CA GLU A 123 25.37 15.40 -4.06
C GLU A 123 24.18 14.82 -3.32
N PRO A 124 22.97 14.75 -3.94
CA PRO A 124 21.98 13.89 -3.33
C PRO A 124 22.76 12.62 -3.11
N VAL A 125 22.93 12.17 -1.84
CA VAL A 125 23.24 10.77 -1.61
C VAL A 125 22.25 10.14 -2.53
N ARG A 126 22.82 9.56 -3.59
CA ARG A 126 22.13 8.66 -4.46
C ARG A 126 21.66 7.72 -3.37
N GLU A 127 20.40 7.91 -2.96
CA GLU A 127 19.54 6.87 -2.47
C GLU A 127 20.05 5.75 -3.33
N ALA A 128 20.82 4.84 -2.73
CA ALA A 128 21.33 3.71 -3.45
C ALA A 128 20.03 3.18 -4.00
N ALA A 129 19.78 3.52 -5.28
CA ALA A 129 18.42 3.49 -5.79
C ALA A 129 18.05 2.06 -5.47
N PRO A 130 16.95 1.80 -4.73
CA PRO A 130 16.60 0.43 -4.40
C PRO A 130 16.88 -0.37 -5.66
N ASP A 131 17.89 -1.25 -5.54
CA ASP A 131 18.81 -1.65 -6.63
C ASP A 131 18.04 -1.62 -7.95
N PRO A 132 18.33 -0.71 -8.92
CA PRO A 132 17.35 -0.13 -9.83
C PRO A 132 16.26 -1.15 -10.12
N GLU A 133 15.11 -1.00 -9.44
CA GLU A 133 14.11 -2.05 -9.35
C GLU A 133 14.02 -2.75 -10.69
N PRO A 134 14.26 -4.07 -10.79
CA PRO A 134 14.48 -4.72 -12.06
C PRO A 134 13.34 -4.36 -12.99
N ALA A 135 13.61 -3.43 -13.90
CA ALA A 135 12.58 -2.84 -14.73
C ALA A 135 12.25 -3.90 -15.76
N ILE A 136 11.03 -4.40 -15.67
CA ILE A 136 10.59 -5.47 -16.53
C ILE A 136 10.19 -4.84 -17.84
N ASP A 137 10.78 -5.33 -18.93
CA ASP A 137 10.28 -5.05 -20.26
C ASP A 137 8.83 -5.56 -20.37
N PHE A 138 7.91 -4.64 -20.63
CA PHE A 138 6.47 -4.92 -20.68
C PHE A 138 6.14 -6.06 -21.64
N LEU A 139 6.79 -6.10 -22.82
CA LEU A 139 6.54 -7.13 -23.82
C LEU A 139 6.99 -8.51 -23.35
N THR A 140 8.11 -8.58 -22.64
CA THR A 140 8.63 -9.82 -22.07
C THR A 140 7.66 -10.41 -21.05
N LEU A 141 7.15 -9.59 -20.12
CA LEU A 141 6.18 -10.05 -19.11
C LEU A 141 4.81 -10.39 -19.73
N LEU A 142 4.34 -9.58 -20.69
CA LEU A 142 3.11 -9.83 -21.42
C LEU A 142 3.14 -11.20 -22.12
N ASN A 143 4.26 -11.52 -22.77
CA ASN A 143 4.45 -12.81 -23.44
C ASN A 143 4.53 -13.96 -22.43
N ALA A 144 5.18 -13.77 -21.28
CA ALA A 144 5.24 -14.76 -20.22
C ALA A 144 3.85 -15.08 -19.63
N LEU A 145 3.04 -14.05 -19.36
CA LEU A 145 1.67 -14.20 -18.87
C LEU A 145 0.76 -14.92 -19.88
N ARG A 146 0.88 -14.60 -21.18
CA ARG A 146 0.14 -15.30 -22.24
C ARG A 146 0.56 -16.76 -22.38
N ALA A 147 1.86 -17.06 -22.33
CA ALA A 147 2.34 -18.43 -22.37
C ALA A 147 1.81 -19.26 -21.18
N LEU A 148 1.74 -18.66 -20.00
CA LEU A 148 1.17 -19.27 -18.80
C LEU A 148 -0.35 -19.50 -18.96
N GLN A 149 -1.07 -18.55 -19.59
CA GLN A 149 -2.49 -18.70 -19.90
C GLN A 149 -2.76 -19.88 -20.86
N ASP A 150 -1.95 -20.01 -21.90
CA ASP A 150 -2.06 -21.10 -22.89
C ASP A 150 -1.75 -22.47 -22.27
N GLN A 151 -0.76 -22.55 -21.37
CA GLN A 151 -0.44 -23.75 -20.61
C GLN A 151 -1.62 -24.17 -19.72
N GLN A 152 -2.22 -23.22 -19.00
CA GLN A 152 -3.36 -23.50 -18.13
C GLN A 152 -4.61 -23.92 -18.89
N ALA A 153 -4.87 -23.32 -20.06
CA ALA A 153 -5.96 -23.73 -20.93
C ALA A 153 -5.82 -25.19 -21.41
N THR A 154 -4.59 -25.71 -21.42
CA THR A 154 -4.26 -27.08 -21.82
C THR A 154 -4.30 -28.06 -20.63
N GLU A 155 -3.97 -27.61 -19.42
CA GLU A 155 -3.79 -28.45 -18.22
C GLU A 155 -5.03 -28.63 -17.34
N ALA A 156 -5.99 -27.69 -17.32
CA ALA A 156 -7.11 -27.76 -16.36
C ALA A 156 -8.47 -27.31 -16.95
N GLY A 157 -9.48 -28.17 -16.81
CA GLY A 157 -10.88 -27.81 -16.95
C GLY A 157 -11.35 -26.87 -15.84
N VAL A 158 -12.36 -26.03 -16.15
CA VAL A 158 -13.16 -25.15 -15.27
C VAL A 158 -12.44 -24.64 -14.00
N SER A 159 -11.20 -24.20 -14.13
CA SER A 159 -10.50 -23.47 -13.07
C SER A 159 -10.51 -21.99 -13.42
N ARG A 160 -10.71 -21.14 -12.41
CA ARG A 160 -10.64 -19.68 -12.57
C ARG A 160 -9.24 -19.32 -13.10
N SER A 161 -9.17 -18.34 -13.99
CA SER A 161 -7.92 -17.71 -14.38
C SER A 161 -7.90 -16.24 -13.92
N LEU A 162 -6.86 -15.88 -13.18
CA LEU A 162 -6.52 -14.53 -12.73
C LEU A 162 -5.67 -13.78 -13.76
N ILE A 163 -5.01 -14.48 -14.68
CA ILE A 163 -4.16 -13.88 -15.72
C ILE A 163 -4.86 -12.76 -16.50
N PRO A 164 -6.12 -12.91 -16.99
CA PRO A 164 -6.79 -11.82 -17.70
C PRO A 164 -6.97 -10.55 -16.86
N LEU A 165 -7.20 -10.72 -15.55
CA LEU A 165 -7.38 -9.61 -14.62
C LEU A 165 -6.05 -8.90 -14.33
N VAL A 166 -4.98 -9.68 -14.16
CA VAL A 166 -3.61 -9.16 -14.03
C VAL A 166 -3.20 -8.41 -15.30
N LEU A 167 -3.43 -9.01 -16.48
CA LEU A 167 -3.17 -8.39 -17.78
C LEU A 167 -3.91 -7.06 -17.95
N GLN A 168 -5.20 -7.01 -17.60
CA GLN A 168 -5.98 -5.78 -17.69
C GLN A 168 -5.42 -4.66 -16.80
N ARG A 169 -5.07 -4.97 -15.55
CA ARG A 169 -4.44 -4.00 -14.63
C ARG A 169 -3.08 -3.54 -15.15
N PHE A 170 -2.30 -4.48 -15.70
CA PHE A 170 -1.00 -4.22 -16.33
C PHE A 170 -1.08 -3.29 -17.53
N GLU A 171 -2.03 -3.53 -18.43
CA GLU A 171 -2.25 -2.67 -19.59
C GLU A 171 -2.66 -1.26 -19.18
N GLN A 172 -3.41 -1.11 -18.09
CA GLN A 172 -3.79 0.19 -17.56
C GLN A 172 -2.58 0.96 -17.00
N GLU A 173 -1.69 0.28 -16.29
CA GLU A 173 -0.47 0.87 -15.74
C GLU A 173 0.55 1.22 -16.84
N ALA A 174 0.74 0.33 -17.82
CA ALA A 174 1.61 0.56 -18.97
C ALA A 174 1.19 1.77 -19.82
N ARG A 175 -0.12 2.06 -19.89
CA ARG A 175 -0.66 3.26 -20.58
C ARG A 175 -0.35 4.56 -19.84
N GLN A 176 -0.08 4.50 -18.54
CA GLN A 176 0.24 5.66 -17.70
C GLN A 176 1.75 5.91 -17.60
N GLY A 177 2.59 4.91 -17.90
CA GLY A 177 4.05 4.97 -17.86
C GLY A 177 4.74 4.96 -19.23
N SER A 178 6.07 4.86 -19.20
CA SER A 178 6.95 4.87 -20.39
C SER A 178 7.11 3.49 -21.07
N GLY A 179 6.26 2.51 -20.75
CA GLY A 179 6.38 1.13 -21.24
C GLY A 179 7.34 0.22 -20.44
N GLN A 180 7.85 0.70 -19.29
CA GLN A 180 8.55 -0.13 -18.30
C GLN A 180 7.66 -0.36 -17.08
N ILE A 181 7.70 -1.56 -16.53
CA ILE A 181 6.96 -1.89 -15.31
C ILE A 181 7.91 -2.25 -14.19
N GLN A 182 7.69 -1.64 -13.04
CA GLN A 182 8.42 -1.89 -11.81
C GLN A 182 8.05 -3.26 -11.23
N SER A 183 9.05 -4.02 -10.77
CA SER A 183 8.84 -5.31 -10.12
C SER A 183 7.95 -5.17 -8.88
N ALA A 184 8.14 -4.10 -8.09
CA ALA A 184 7.30 -3.87 -6.91
C ALA A 184 5.85 -3.59 -7.27
N ALA A 185 5.58 -2.91 -8.39
CA ALA A 185 4.23 -2.65 -8.85
C ALA A 185 3.52 -3.95 -9.28
N PHE A 186 4.22 -4.84 -9.99
CA PHE A 186 3.71 -6.18 -10.28
C PHE A 186 3.36 -6.96 -9.02
N GLN A 187 4.30 -7.03 -8.08
CA GLN A 187 4.10 -7.73 -6.81
C GLN A 187 2.99 -7.10 -5.97
N HIS A 188 2.79 -5.79 -6.05
CA HIS A 188 1.70 -5.09 -5.39
C HIS A 188 0.35 -5.53 -5.96
N ILE A 189 0.19 -5.55 -7.28
CA ILE A 189 -1.04 -6.04 -7.94
C ILE A 189 -1.35 -7.48 -7.51
N LEU A 190 -0.37 -8.37 -7.49
CA LEU A 190 -0.58 -9.76 -7.06
C LEU A 190 -1.02 -9.85 -5.59
N ARG A 191 -0.41 -9.05 -4.70
CA ARG A 191 -0.79 -8.98 -3.28
C ARG A 191 -2.20 -8.44 -3.07
N GLU A 192 -2.61 -7.43 -3.83
CA GLU A 192 -3.98 -6.91 -3.78
C GLU A 192 -5.02 -7.95 -4.21
N LEU A 193 -4.73 -8.71 -5.27
CA LEU A 193 -5.62 -9.79 -5.70
C LEU A 193 -5.72 -10.90 -4.65
N HIS A 194 -4.59 -11.27 -4.04
CA HIS A 194 -4.56 -12.25 -2.96
C HIS A 194 -5.39 -11.79 -1.74
N SER A 195 -5.22 -10.53 -1.31
CA SER A 195 -5.94 -9.99 -0.17
C SER A 195 -7.44 -9.88 -0.43
N ALA A 196 -7.84 -9.48 -1.64
CA ALA A 196 -9.24 -9.45 -2.06
C ALA A 196 -9.89 -10.85 -2.04
N ASP A 197 -9.18 -11.89 -2.50
CA ASP A 197 -9.66 -13.27 -2.45
C ASP A 197 -9.80 -13.78 -1.01
N ALA A 198 -8.83 -13.49 -0.14
CA ALA A 198 -8.88 -13.88 1.27
C ALA A 198 -10.04 -13.19 2.02
N GLN A 199 -10.28 -11.91 1.76
CA GLN A 199 -11.43 -11.18 2.30
C GLN A 199 -12.75 -11.77 1.80
N CYS A 200 -12.83 -12.06 0.49
CA CYS A 200 -14.01 -12.67 -0.13
C CYS A 200 -14.34 -14.03 0.49
N LEU A 201 -13.33 -14.87 0.70
CA LEU A 201 -13.47 -16.17 1.35
C LEU A 201 -14.03 -16.06 2.76
N GLU A 202 -13.51 -15.12 3.54
CA GLU A 202 -13.93 -14.94 4.92
C GLU A 202 -15.41 -14.55 5.01
N VAL A 203 -15.84 -13.59 4.18
CA VAL A 203 -17.25 -13.18 4.11
C VAL A 203 -18.14 -14.35 3.67
N LEU A 204 -17.74 -15.10 2.63
CA LEU A 204 -18.51 -16.25 2.14
C LEU A 204 -18.65 -17.36 3.18
N ARG A 205 -17.59 -17.66 3.92
CA ARG A 205 -17.60 -18.65 5.01
C ARG A 205 -18.51 -18.25 6.16
N GLN A 206 -18.61 -16.95 6.46
CA GLN A 206 -19.46 -16.45 7.53
C GLN A 206 -20.95 -16.43 7.11
N GLU A 207 -21.26 -15.97 5.91
CA GLU A 207 -22.63 -15.68 5.51
C GLU A 207 -23.37 -16.85 4.83
N LEU A 208 -22.70 -17.67 4.02
CA LEU A 208 -23.36 -18.79 3.33
C LEU A 208 -23.97 -19.83 4.28
N PRO A 209 -23.30 -20.26 5.37
CA PRO A 209 -23.89 -21.19 6.32
C PRO A 209 -25.13 -20.62 7.02
N ALA A 210 -25.13 -19.32 7.34
CA ALA A 210 -26.29 -18.66 7.92
C ALA A 210 -27.49 -18.69 6.96
N ILE A 211 -27.26 -18.43 5.67
CA ILE A 211 -28.31 -18.53 4.63
C ILE A 211 -28.80 -19.98 4.50
N ALA A 212 -27.91 -20.97 4.51
CA ALA A 212 -28.30 -22.40 4.48
C ALA A 212 -29.17 -22.79 5.69
N GLN A 213 -28.84 -22.30 6.89
CA GLN A 213 -29.63 -22.53 8.10
C GLN A 213 -31.02 -21.87 8.01
N HIS A 214 -31.13 -20.68 7.42
CA HIS A 214 -32.43 -20.06 7.16
C HIS A 214 -33.26 -20.90 6.19
N VAL A 215 -32.65 -21.45 5.13
CA VAL A 215 -33.34 -22.35 4.19
C VAL A 215 -33.81 -23.64 4.89
N ASN A 216 -33.00 -24.19 5.79
CA ASN A 216 -33.34 -25.38 6.56
C ASN A 216 -34.51 -25.14 7.53
N ARG A 217 -34.53 -23.99 8.22
CA ARG A 217 -35.63 -23.63 9.13
C ARG A 217 -36.98 -23.58 8.42
N LEU A 218 -37.04 -23.00 7.22
CA LEU A 218 -38.27 -22.99 6.40
C LEU A 218 -38.75 -24.39 6.03
N ARG A 219 -37.81 -25.31 5.79
CA ARG A 219 -38.13 -26.70 5.47
C ARG A 219 -38.79 -27.41 6.64
N VAL A 220 -38.39 -27.09 7.88
CA VAL A 220 -38.89 -27.72 9.11
C VAL A 220 -40.18 -27.05 9.60
N GLU A 221 -40.24 -25.72 9.58
CA GLU A 221 -41.34 -24.93 10.15
C GLU A 221 -42.46 -24.65 9.13
N GLY A 222 -42.18 -24.81 7.84
CA GLY A 222 -43.11 -24.52 6.75
C GLY A 222 -43.38 -23.02 6.56
N PHE A 223 -44.10 -22.67 5.48
CA PHE A 223 -44.62 -21.31 5.30
C PHE A 223 -45.84 -21.10 6.20
N GLY A 224 -45.62 -20.93 7.50
CA GLY A 224 -46.68 -20.60 8.44
C GLY A 224 -47.33 -19.24 8.15
N ASP A 225 -48.62 -19.10 8.47
CA ASP A 225 -49.51 -17.97 8.14
C ASP A 225 -49.13 -16.62 8.80
N SER A 226 -47.96 -16.53 9.43
CA SER A 226 -47.49 -15.37 10.17
C SER A 226 -46.05 -15.01 9.78
N GLY A 227 -45.90 -13.97 8.96
CA GLY A 227 -44.71 -13.10 8.95
C GLY A 227 -43.39 -13.72 8.49
N THR A 228 -43.36 -14.46 7.38
CA THR A 228 -42.08 -14.94 6.80
C THR A 228 -41.24 -13.81 6.18
N GLU A 229 -41.85 -12.69 5.78
CA GLU A 229 -41.17 -11.52 5.20
C GLU A 229 -40.02 -10.93 6.07
N PRO A 230 -40.21 -10.60 7.35
CA PRO A 230 -39.14 -10.05 8.19
C PRO A 230 -37.98 -11.03 8.45
N LEU A 231 -38.18 -12.34 8.27
CA LEU A 231 -37.14 -13.35 8.48
C LEU A 231 -36.10 -13.41 7.34
N PHE A 232 -36.48 -13.04 6.12
CA PHE A 232 -35.59 -13.11 4.95
C PHE A 232 -34.89 -11.81 4.60
N ALA A 233 -35.37 -10.68 5.09
CA ALA A 233 -34.72 -9.38 4.94
C ALA A 233 -33.20 -9.43 5.22
N PRO A 234 -32.72 -10.03 6.34
CA PRO A 234 -31.28 -10.13 6.59
C PRO A 234 -30.55 -11.06 5.59
N SER A 235 -31.19 -12.15 5.15
CA SER A 235 -30.58 -13.07 4.17
C SER A 235 -30.46 -12.45 2.78
N LEU A 236 -31.42 -11.61 2.38
CA LEU A 236 -31.38 -10.88 1.11
C LEU A 236 -30.31 -9.79 1.13
N GLN A 237 -30.14 -9.08 2.25
CA GLN A 237 -29.06 -8.11 2.44
C GLN A 237 -27.68 -8.78 2.42
N SER A 238 -27.53 -9.92 3.11
CA SER A 238 -26.32 -10.74 3.03
C SER A 238 -26.02 -11.18 1.60
N LEU A 239 -27.02 -11.63 0.84
CA LEU A 239 -26.81 -12.01 -0.56
C LEU A 239 -26.39 -10.84 -1.45
N GLU A 240 -26.92 -9.64 -1.23
CA GLU A 240 -26.49 -8.45 -1.95
C GLU A 240 -25.03 -8.10 -1.64
N HIS A 241 -24.64 -8.17 -0.36
CA HIS A 241 -23.26 -7.99 0.09
C HIS A 241 -22.32 -9.03 -0.56
N LEU A 242 -22.65 -10.32 -0.45
CA LEU A 242 -21.91 -11.42 -1.06
C LEU A 242 -21.76 -11.25 -2.58
N HIS A 243 -22.79 -10.73 -3.24
CA HIS A 243 -22.76 -10.50 -4.68
C HIS A 243 -21.80 -9.36 -5.05
N GLY A 244 -21.75 -8.30 -4.25
CA GLY A 244 -20.75 -7.22 -4.40
C GLY A 244 -19.32 -7.75 -4.26
N VAL A 245 -19.09 -8.57 -3.24
CA VAL A 245 -17.78 -9.18 -2.95
C VAL A 245 -17.36 -10.15 -4.06
N ALA A 246 -18.27 -11.02 -4.52
CA ALA A 246 -18.00 -11.98 -5.60
C ALA A 246 -17.68 -11.32 -6.96
N LYS A 247 -18.25 -10.14 -7.24
CA LYS A 247 -17.95 -9.37 -8.45
C LYS A 247 -16.52 -8.82 -8.44
N GLN A 248 -16.05 -8.35 -7.29
CA GLN A 248 -14.70 -7.78 -7.16
C GLN A 248 -13.61 -8.82 -7.40
N THR A 249 -13.89 -10.08 -7.09
CA THR A 249 -12.94 -11.18 -7.28
C THR A 249 -13.13 -11.95 -8.58
N ASN A 250 -13.92 -11.45 -9.53
CA ASN A 250 -14.17 -12.12 -10.81
C ASN A 250 -14.62 -13.59 -10.68
N ALA A 251 -15.36 -13.91 -9.61
CA ALA A 251 -15.86 -15.25 -9.36
C ALA A 251 -17.17 -15.51 -10.14
N THR A 252 -17.10 -15.61 -11.47
CA THR A 252 -18.29 -15.66 -12.34
C THR A 252 -19.29 -16.77 -11.96
N VAL A 253 -18.78 -17.94 -11.60
CA VAL A 253 -19.61 -19.07 -11.14
C VAL A 253 -20.37 -18.70 -9.86
N LEU A 254 -19.69 -18.06 -8.91
CA LEU A 254 -20.27 -17.63 -7.65
C LEU A 254 -21.29 -16.51 -7.86
N VAL A 255 -20.97 -15.51 -8.69
CA VAL A 255 -21.88 -14.42 -9.08
C VAL A 255 -23.19 -14.99 -9.66
N THR A 256 -23.08 -15.98 -10.54
CA THR A 256 -24.24 -16.64 -11.17
C THR A 256 -25.06 -17.43 -10.14
N PHE A 257 -24.39 -18.15 -9.24
CA PHE A 257 -25.04 -18.89 -8.16
C PHE A 257 -25.79 -17.96 -7.20
N LEU A 258 -25.12 -16.91 -6.71
CA LEU A 258 -25.71 -15.93 -5.79
C LEU A 258 -26.90 -15.20 -6.42
N SER A 259 -26.79 -14.84 -7.70
CA SER A 259 -27.91 -14.27 -8.48
C SER A 259 -29.11 -15.23 -8.52
N GLY A 260 -28.87 -16.51 -8.80
CA GLY A 260 -29.91 -17.54 -8.81
C GLY A 260 -30.56 -17.73 -7.44
N LEU A 261 -29.76 -17.72 -6.37
CA LEU A 261 -30.23 -17.86 -4.99
C LEU A 261 -31.05 -16.64 -4.55
N GLN A 262 -30.59 -15.42 -4.84
CA GLN A 262 -31.32 -14.18 -4.56
C GLN A 262 -32.69 -14.16 -5.26
N ASN A 263 -32.74 -14.55 -6.54
CA ASN A 263 -34.00 -14.67 -7.28
C ASN A 263 -34.92 -15.73 -6.67
N PHE A 264 -34.38 -16.89 -6.30
CA PHE A 264 -35.14 -17.96 -5.66
C PHE A 264 -35.76 -17.50 -4.34
N LEU A 265 -34.98 -16.89 -3.45
CA LEU A 265 -35.48 -16.39 -2.16
C LEU A 265 -36.48 -15.24 -2.35
N SER A 266 -36.23 -14.33 -3.30
CA SER A 266 -37.17 -13.25 -3.61
C SER A 266 -38.52 -13.78 -4.09
N LEU A 267 -38.53 -14.85 -4.90
CA LEU A 267 -39.77 -15.50 -5.34
C LEU A 267 -40.51 -16.21 -4.20
N LEU A 268 -39.78 -16.83 -3.26
CA LEU A 268 -40.38 -17.42 -2.06
C LEU A 268 -41.07 -16.37 -1.20
N VAL A 269 -40.42 -15.23 -0.98
CA VAL A 269 -40.95 -14.13 -0.16
C VAL A 269 -42.14 -13.45 -0.84
N GLN A 270 -42.02 -13.08 -2.12
CA GLN A 270 -43.01 -12.25 -2.81
C GLN A 270 -44.23 -13.02 -3.32
N ARG A 271 -44.06 -14.28 -3.77
CA ARG A 271 -45.14 -15.02 -4.45
C ARG A 271 -45.77 -16.14 -3.61
N ARG A 272 -45.33 -16.30 -2.35
CA ARG A 272 -45.75 -17.40 -1.45
C ARG A 272 -45.80 -18.77 -2.14
N VAL A 273 -44.82 -19.04 -3.03
CA VAL A 273 -44.80 -20.31 -3.77
C VAL A 273 -44.50 -21.43 -2.79
N SER A 274 -45.41 -22.41 -2.68
CA SER A 274 -45.15 -23.60 -1.87
C SER A 274 -44.08 -24.46 -2.54
N VAL A 275 -42.85 -24.41 -2.02
CA VAL A 275 -41.76 -25.25 -2.48
C VAL A 275 -41.70 -26.50 -1.62
N GLY A 276 -41.72 -27.67 -2.26
CA GLY A 276 -41.63 -28.95 -1.55
C GLY A 276 -40.29 -29.12 -0.82
N GLU A 277 -40.31 -29.81 0.32
CA GLU A 277 -39.15 -30.01 1.21
C GLU A 277 -37.90 -30.53 0.50
N SER A 278 -38.08 -31.41 -0.51
CA SER A 278 -36.98 -31.98 -1.30
C SER A 278 -36.20 -30.92 -2.09
N ARG A 279 -36.87 -29.87 -2.57
CA ARG A 279 -36.23 -28.77 -3.30
C ARG A 279 -35.49 -27.83 -2.35
N LEU A 280 -36.06 -27.53 -1.18
CA LEU A 280 -35.39 -26.74 -0.15
C LEU A 280 -34.13 -27.44 0.35
N GLN A 281 -34.19 -28.76 0.56
CA GLN A 281 -33.03 -29.57 0.92
C GLN A 281 -31.95 -29.57 -0.18
N ALA A 282 -32.35 -29.61 -1.47
CA ALA A 282 -31.40 -29.52 -2.57
C ALA A 282 -30.70 -28.14 -2.63
N VAL A 283 -31.44 -27.05 -2.36
CA VAL A 283 -30.88 -25.69 -2.30
C VAL A 283 -29.90 -25.56 -1.13
N GLU A 284 -30.28 -26.02 0.07
CA GLU A 284 -29.41 -26.06 1.25
C GLU A 284 -28.09 -26.78 0.97
N ARG A 285 -28.16 -28.02 0.44
CA ARG A 285 -26.96 -28.79 0.08
C ARG A 285 -26.08 -28.06 -0.94
N ARG A 286 -26.69 -27.37 -1.91
CA ARG A 286 -25.96 -26.64 -2.93
C ARG A 286 -25.26 -25.39 -2.38
N ILE A 287 -25.87 -24.70 -1.42
CA ILE A 287 -25.24 -23.58 -0.70
C ILE A 287 -23.99 -24.08 0.04
N LEU A 288 -24.11 -25.18 0.77
CA LEU A 288 -22.97 -25.75 1.50
C LEU A 288 -21.87 -26.27 0.55
N ALA A 289 -22.25 -26.91 -0.56
CA ALA A 289 -21.28 -27.33 -1.57
C ALA A 289 -20.56 -26.14 -2.23
N MET A 290 -21.24 -25.01 -2.41
CA MET A 290 -20.59 -23.77 -2.87
C MET A 290 -19.62 -23.22 -1.85
N ALA A 291 -19.94 -23.23 -0.55
CA ALA A 291 -18.99 -22.80 0.48
C ALA A 291 -17.68 -23.61 0.40
N SER A 292 -17.75 -24.93 0.23
CA SER A 292 -16.56 -25.78 0.07
C SER A 292 -15.83 -25.56 -1.27
N MET A 293 -16.57 -25.29 -2.35
CA MET A 293 -15.96 -25.01 -3.66
C MET A 293 -15.19 -23.68 -3.67
N VAL A 294 -15.63 -22.68 -2.88
CA VAL A 294 -14.94 -21.39 -2.76
C VAL A 294 -13.55 -21.58 -2.12
N ASP A 295 -13.40 -22.51 -1.18
CA ASP A 295 -12.09 -22.85 -0.59
C ASP A 295 -11.10 -23.34 -1.65
N GLU A 296 -11.53 -24.30 -2.49
CA GLU A 296 -10.72 -24.82 -3.60
C GLU A 296 -10.44 -23.73 -4.64
N TRP A 297 -11.41 -22.86 -4.91
CA TRP A 297 -11.28 -21.74 -5.83
C TRP A 297 -10.22 -20.72 -5.36
N VAL A 298 -10.17 -20.37 -4.07
CA VAL A 298 -9.11 -19.51 -3.52
C VAL A 298 -7.76 -20.21 -3.53
N ALA A 299 -7.71 -21.50 -3.15
CA ALA A 299 -6.46 -22.25 -3.17
C ALA A 299 -5.87 -22.35 -4.59
N ASN A 300 -6.71 -22.48 -5.61
CA ASN A 300 -6.27 -22.47 -7.01
C ASN A 300 -5.81 -21.08 -7.46
N GLY A 301 -6.51 -20.01 -7.06
CA GLY A 301 -6.07 -18.63 -7.32
C GLY A 301 -4.72 -18.31 -6.67
N GLN A 302 -4.48 -18.77 -5.44
CA GLN A 302 -3.20 -18.59 -4.76
C GLN A 302 -2.05 -19.29 -5.49
N LYS A 303 -2.25 -20.53 -5.95
CA LYS A 303 -1.24 -21.22 -6.77
C LYS A 303 -0.94 -20.46 -8.06
N GLU A 304 -1.95 -19.89 -8.70
CA GLU A 304 -1.78 -19.08 -9.92
C GLU A 304 -0.94 -17.82 -9.64
N LEU A 305 -1.25 -17.10 -8.56
CA LEU A 305 -0.48 -15.92 -8.12
C LEU A 305 0.96 -16.28 -7.76
N ASP A 306 1.20 -17.44 -7.12
CA ASP A 306 2.53 -17.93 -6.77
C ASP A 306 3.37 -18.35 -7.98
N VAL A 307 2.75 -18.74 -9.09
CA VAL A 307 3.46 -18.98 -10.36
C VAL A 307 3.74 -17.65 -11.05
N MET A 308 2.75 -16.73 -11.07
CA MET A 308 2.92 -15.40 -11.65
C MET A 308 4.04 -14.61 -10.97
N SER A 309 4.15 -14.67 -9.63
CA SER A 309 5.19 -13.96 -8.89
C SER A 309 6.62 -14.38 -9.26
N ARG A 310 6.81 -15.61 -9.75
CA ARG A 310 8.11 -16.13 -10.20
C ARG A 310 8.50 -15.70 -11.61
N LEU A 311 7.60 -15.06 -12.36
CA LEU A 311 7.91 -14.53 -13.69
C LEU A 311 8.84 -13.32 -13.64
N VAL A 312 9.02 -12.75 -12.45
CA VAL A 312 9.78 -11.54 -12.21
C VAL A 312 10.85 -11.81 -11.15
N PRO A 313 12.05 -11.22 -11.26
CA PRO A 313 13.05 -11.32 -10.21
C PRO A 313 12.49 -10.82 -8.87
N ALA A 314 12.81 -11.54 -7.79
CA ALA A 314 12.55 -11.03 -6.45
C ALA A 314 13.27 -9.68 -6.29
N ALA A 315 12.54 -8.70 -5.76
CA ALA A 315 13.11 -7.40 -5.40
C ALA A 315 14.05 -7.55 -4.20
#